data_AF-A0A1A7XSG6-F1
#
_entry.id   AF-A0A1A7XSG6-F1
#
_cell.length_a   1.000
_cell.length_b   1.000
_cell.length_c   1.000
_cell.angle_alpha   90.00
_cell.angle_beta   90.00
_cell.angle_gamma   90.00
#
_symmetry.space_group_name_H-M   'P 1'
#
loop_
_entity.id
_entity.type
_entity.pdbx_description
1 polymer ?
#
loop_
_entity_poly.entity_id
_entity_poly.type
_entity_poly.pdbx_seq_one_letter_code
_entity_poly.pdbx_strand_id
1 'polypeptide(L)'
;FFSTNCVEGTARGIVIYTGDRTVMGRIATLASGLDTGKTPIAKEIEHFIHIITGVAVFLGVTFFILAIILGYSWLEAVIFLIGIIVANVPEGLLATVT
;
A
#
# COMPACT_ATOMS: atom_id res chain seq x y z
N PHE A 1 -32.61 14.96 17.29
CA PHE A 1 -31.22 14.65 16.90
C PHE A 1 -31.13 14.82 15.39
N PHE A 2 -29.95 15.17 14.86
CA PHE A 2 -29.76 15.13 13.40
C PHE A 2 -29.84 13.66 12.94
N SER A 3 -30.52 13.37 11.82
CA SER A 3 -30.80 12.02 11.28
C SER A 3 -31.94 11.21 11.94
N THR A 4 -32.66 11.75 12.94
CA THR A 4 -33.89 11.13 13.49
C THR A 4 -35.16 11.80 12.95
N ASN A 5 -36.14 11.00 12.49
CA ASN A 5 -37.43 11.49 12.02
C ASN A 5 -38.54 11.31 13.07
N CYS A 6 -39.51 12.23 13.09
CA CYS A 6 -40.71 12.11 13.92
C CYS A 6 -41.72 11.20 13.21
N VAL A 7 -42.19 10.15 13.91
CA VAL A 7 -43.09 9.14 13.33
C VAL A 7 -44.55 9.61 13.37
N GLU A 8 -44.98 10.21 14.50
CA GLU A 8 -46.33 10.77 14.67
C GLU A 8 -46.30 11.97 15.64
N GLY A 9 -47.30 12.86 15.54
CA GLY A 9 -47.45 14.05 16.38
C GLY A 9 -46.88 15.34 15.78
N THR A 10 -46.84 16.43 16.56
CA THR A 10 -46.24 17.71 16.15
C THR A 10 -45.46 18.31 17.31
N ALA A 11 -44.23 18.75 17.03
CA ALA A 11 -43.34 19.38 18.00
C ALA A 11 -42.72 20.65 17.42
N ARG A 12 -42.39 21.60 18.30
CA ARG A 12 -41.57 22.79 17.98
C ARG A 12 -40.38 22.83 18.93
N GLY A 13 -39.23 23.27 18.43
CA GLY A 13 -38.01 23.38 19.22
C GLY A 13 -37.02 24.38 18.60
N ILE A 14 -36.06 24.83 19.40
CA ILE A 14 -35.00 25.75 18.98
C ILE A 14 -33.79 24.92 18.53
N VAL A 15 -33.20 25.28 17.39
CA VAL A 15 -32.00 24.62 16.87
C VAL A 15 -30.78 25.00 17.72
N ILE A 16 -30.16 24.01 18.37
CA ILE A 16 -28.98 24.22 19.23
C ILE A 16 -27.67 23.98 18.46
N TYR A 17 -27.63 22.97 17.58
CA TYR A 17 -26.45 22.60 16.80
C TYR A 17 -26.79 22.34 15.33
N THR A 18 -25.88 22.72 14.42
CA THR A 18 -26.02 22.58 12.96
C THR A 18 -24.77 21.95 12.33
N GLY A 19 -24.96 21.19 11.24
CA GLY A 19 -23.88 20.55 10.48
C GLY A 19 -23.06 19.55 11.29
N ASP A 20 -21.74 19.58 11.13
CA ASP A 20 -20.77 18.69 11.81
C ASP A 20 -20.78 18.84 13.33
N ARG A 21 -21.29 19.96 13.85
CA ARG A 21 -21.45 20.20 15.29
C ARG A 21 -22.63 19.43 15.89
N THR A 22 -23.50 18.84 15.06
CA THR A 22 -24.57 17.96 15.54
C THR A 22 -24.01 16.64 16.05
N VAL A 23 -24.76 15.93 16.89
CA VAL A 23 -24.34 14.63 17.44
C VAL A 23 -24.00 13.64 16.32
N MET A 24 -24.85 13.54 15.30
CA MET A 24 -24.62 12.64 14.17
C MET A 24 -23.53 13.17 13.22
N GLY A 25 -23.39 14.49 13.06
CA GLY A 25 -22.28 15.11 12.34
C GLY A 25 -20.92 14.71 12.92
N ARG A 26 -20.76 14.79 14.25
CA ARG A 26 -19.52 14.35 14.92
C ARG A 26 -19.24 12.86 14.74
N ILE A 27 -20.27 12.00 14.76
CA ILE A 27 -20.12 10.55 14.51
C ILE A 27 -19.65 10.31 13.07
N ALA A 28 -20.25 11.00 12.09
CA ALA A 28 -19.84 10.90 10.70
C ALA A 28 -18.39 11.37 10.49
N THR A 29 -18.00 12.51 11.08
CA THR A 29 -16.61 13.00 11.03
C THR A 29 -15.64 12.00 11.66
N LEU A 30 -15.98 11.39 12.79
CA LEU A 30 -15.17 10.34 13.42
C LEU A 30 -15.08 9.08 12.55
N ALA A 31 -16.19 8.68 11.93
CA ALA A 31 -16.24 7.52 11.04
C ALA A 31 -15.39 7.73 9.78
N SER A 32 -15.43 8.92 9.18
CA SER A 32 -14.67 9.26 7.97
C SER A 32 -13.20 9.61 8.25
N GLY A 33 -12.87 10.05 9.46
CA GLY A 33 -11.51 10.36 9.89
C GLY A 33 -10.71 9.13 10.36
N LEU A 34 -11.32 7.95 10.36
CA LEU A 34 -10.62 6.69 10.61
C LEU A 34 -9.76 6.37 9.40
N ASP A 35 -8.47 6.59 9.56
CA ASP A 35 -7.46 6.22 8.57
C ASP A 35 -7.60 4.73 8.27
N THR A 36 -7.80 4.38 7.00
CA THR A 36 -7.81 2.98 6.57
C THR A 36 -6.36 2.50 6.63
N GLY A 37 -5.96 2.01 7.80
CA GLY A 37 -4.64 1.42 7.98
C GLY A 37 -4.39 0.31 6.95
N LYS A 38 -3.12 0.10 6.60
CA LYS A 38 -2.72 -1.01 5.73
C LYS A 38 -3.26 -2.33 6.32
N THR A 39 -3.87 -3.15 5.49
CA THR A 39 -4.34 -4.48 5.91
C THR A 39 -3.13 -5.34 6.34
N PRO A 40 -3.29 -6.28 7.29
CA PRO A 40 -2.20 -7.16 7.68
C PRO A 40 -1.59 -7.90 6.48
N ILE A 41 -2.42 -8.32 5.52
CA ILE A 41 -1.98 -8.96 4.27
C ILE A 41 -1.12 -8.02 3.41
N ALA A 42 -1.54 -6.75 3.24
CA ALA A 42 -0.76 -5.78 2.47
C ALA A 42 0.62 -5.53 3.10
N LYS A 43 0.69 -5.53 4.44
CA LYS A 43 1.96 -5.37 5.17
C LYS A 43 2.89 -6.57 4.98
N GLU A 44 2.35 -7.79 5.01
CA GLU A 44 3.14 -9.00 4.76
C GLU A 44 3.66 -9.06 3.31
N ILE A 45 2.85 -8.67 2.33
CA ILE A 45 3.27 -8.60 0.93
C ILE A 45 4.40 -7.58 0.74
N GLU A 46 4.27 -6.39 1.33
CA GLU A 46 5.32 -5.36 1.26
C GLU A 46 6.64 -5.83 1.89
N HIS A 47 6.57 -6.57 3.00
CA HIS A 47 7.73 -7.17 3.64
C HIS A 47 8.38 -8.24 2.75
N PHE A 48 7.56 -9.13 2.18
CA PHE A 48 8.00 -10.18 1.28
C PHE A 48 8.68 -9.62 0.02
N ILE A 49 8.10 -8.59 -0.61
CA ILE A 49 8.69 -7.92 -1.77
C ILE A 49 10.06 -7.32 -1.40
N HIS A 50 10.18 -6.64 -0.26
CA HIS A 50 11.46 -6.07 0.17
C HIS A 50 12.55 -7.12 0.35
N ILE A 51 12.22 -8.29 0.90
CA ILE A 51 13.19 -9.39 1.05
C ILE A 51 13.68 -9.86 -0.32
N ILE A 52 12.76 -10.13 -1.25
CA ILE A 52 13.13 -10.64 -2.57
C ILE A 52 13.93 -9.61 -3.35
N THR A 53 13.50 -8.35 -3.37
CA THR A 53 14.25 -7.28 -4.04
C THR A 53 15.65 -7.11 -3.43
N GLY A 54 15.77 -7.22 -2.11
CA GLY A 54 17.07 -7.19 -1.44
C GLY A 54 18.01 -8.31 -1.92
N VAL A 55 17.51 -9.54 -2.00
CA VAL A 55 18.28 -10.70 -2.50
C VAL A 55 18.62 -10.54 -3.98
N ALA A 56 17.67 -10.10 -4.81
CA ALA A 56 17.86 -9.88 -6.24
C ALA A 56 18.96 -8.86 -6.54
N VAL A 57 18.95 -7.72 -5.83
CA VAL A 57 19.96 -6.67 -5.99
C VAL A 57 21.32 -7.15 -5.46
N PHE A 58 21.34 -7.84 -4.33
CA PHE A 58 22.58 -8.39 -3.77
C PHE A 58 23.27 -9.36 -4.75
N LEU A 59 22.51 -10.30 -5.31
CA LEU A 59 23.01 -11.22 -6.33
C LEU A 59 23.43 -10.45 -7.60
N GLY A 60 22.59 -9.54 -8.10
CA GLY A 60 22.88 -8.75 -9.29
C GLY A 60 24.18 -7.96 -9.20
N VAL A 61 24.41 -7.24 -8.09
CA VAL A 61 25.63 -6.47 -7.86
C VAL A 61 26.85 -7.39 -7.69
N THR A 62 26.71 -8.50 -6.98
CA THR A 62 27.81 -9.46 -6.78
C THR A 62 28.28 -10.03 -8.13
N PHE A 63 27.35 -10.47 -8.97
CA PHE A 63 27.66 -10.99 -10.30
C PHE A 63 28.15 -9.91 -11.27
N PHE A 64 27.66 -8.67 -11.15
CA PHE A 64 28.17 -7.54 -11.93
C PHE A 64 29.65 -7.25 -11.62
N ILE A 65 30.03 -7.24 -10.34
CA ILE A 65 31.43 -7.06 -9.93
C ILE A 65 32.29 -8.23 -10.42
N LEU A 66 31.79 -9.47 -10.30
CA LEU A 66 32.49 -10.65 -10.82
C LEU A 66 32.69 -10.59 -12.34
N ALA A 67 31.69 -10.12 -13.10
CA ALA A 67 31.79 -9.98 -14.54
C ALA A 67 32.89 -8.99 -14.96
N ILE A 68 33.02 -7.87 -14.23
CA ILE A 68 34.11 -6.91 -14.45
C ILE A 68 35.48 -7.52 -14.14
N ILE A 69 35.60 -8.26 -13.04
CA ILE A 69 36.86 -8.93 -12.65
C ILE A 69 37.28 -9.99 -13.67
N LEU A 70 36.31 -10.72 -14.24
CA LEU A 70 36.54 -11.74 -15.27
C LEU A 70 36.86 -11.14 -16.65
N GLY A 71 36.79 -9.82 -16.81
CA GLY A 71 37.13 -9.13 -18.06
C GLY A 71 36.03 -9.15 -19.12
N TYR A 72 34.77 -9.39 -18.72
CA TYR A 72 33.63 -9.26 -19.64
C TYR A 72 33.44 -7.80 -20.06
N SER A 73 32.87 -7.60 -21.24
CA SER A 73 32.52 -6.26 -21.70
C SER A 73 31.43 -5.64 -20.81
N TRP A 74 31.44 -4.31 -20.69
CA TRP A 74 30.43 -3.57 -19.91
C TRP A 74 29.00 -3.89 -20.36
N LEU A 75 28.80 -4.17 -21.66
CA LEU A 75 27.51 -4.53 -22.22
C LEU A 75 27.03 -5.90 -21.75
N GLU A 76 27.91 -6.91 -21.74
CA GLU A 76 27.60 -8.26 -21.26
C GLU A 76 27.28 -8.25 -19.75
N ALA A 77 28.04 -7.49 -18.96
CA ALA A 77 27.79 -7.35 -17.52
C ALA A 77 26.40 -6.76 -17.23
N VAL A 78 25.95 -5.78 -18.02
CA VAL A 78 24.59 -5.21 -17.90
C VAL A 78 23.51 -6.22 -18.33
N ILE A 79 23.75 -7.00 -19.38
CA ILE A 79 22.82 -8.06 -19.81
C ILE A 79 22.65 -9.11 -18.70
N PHE A 80 23.75 -9.55 -18.07
CA PHE A 80 23.70 -10.46 -16.93
C PHE A 80 22.96 -9.86 -15.74
N LEU A 81 23.20 -8.59 -15.42
CA LEU A 81 22.52 -7.88 -14.34
C LEU A 81 21.00 -7.87 -14.56
N ILE A 82 20.54 -7.48 -15.75
CA ILE A 82 19.12 -7.46 -16.10
C ILE A 82 18.54 -8.88 -16.02
N GLY A 83 19.25 -9.88 -16.54
CA GLY A 83 18.82 -11.28 -16.47
C GLY A 83 18.65 -11.80 -15.05
N ILE A 84 19.57 -11.47 -14.14
CA ILE A 84 19.48 -11.87 -12.73
C ILE A 84 18.32 -11.18 -12.02
N ILE A 85 18.09 -9.89 -12.30
CA ILE A 85 16.98 -9.14 -11.70
C ILE A 85 15.65 -9.72 -12.16
N VAL A 86 15.43 -9.88 -13.47
CA VAL A 86 14.18 -10.45 -14.03
C VAL A 86 13.95 -11.89 -13.53
N ALA A 87 15.02 -12.69 -13.39
CA ALA A 87 14.88 -14.05 -12.86
C ALA A 87 14.46 -14.11 -11.36
N ASN A 88 14.74 -13.06 -10.58
CA ASN A 88 14.45 -13.03 -9.15
C ASN A 88 13.22 -12.18 -8.80
N VAL A 89 12.80 -11.25 -9.65
CA VAL A 89 11.59 -10.45 -9.42
C VAL A 89 10.37 -11.32 -9.75
N PRO A 90 9.46 -11.58 -8.80
CA PRO A 90 8.33 -12.46 -9.04
C PRO A 90 7.21 -11.68 -9.74
N GLU A 91 7.34 -11.44 -11.04
CA GLU A 91 6.34 -10.69 -11.81
C GLU A 91 4.96 -11.34 -11.76
N GLY A 92 4.90 -12.67 -11.60
CA GLY A 92 3.65 -13.41 -11.43
C GLY A 92 2.96 -13.20 -10.08
N LEU A 93 3.69 -12.83 -9.03
CA LEU A 93 3.13 -12.74 -7.68
C LEU A 93 2.19 -11.53 -7.54
N LEU A 94 2.53 -10.40 -8.15
CA LEU A 94 1.65 -9.22 -8.17
C LEU A 94 0.32 -9.49 -8.89
N ALA A 95 0.35 -10.27 -9.98
CA ALA A 95 -0.83 -10.61 -10.76
C ALA A 95 -1.76 -11.63 -10.10
N THR A 96 -1.26 -12.42 -9.14
CA THR A 96 -2.08 -13.45 -8.45
C THR A 96 -2.77 -12.91 -7.19
N VAL A 97 -2.36 -11.73 -6.71
CA VAL A 97 -2.79 -11.17 -5.42
C VAL A 97 -3.82 -10.04 -5.58
N THR A 98 -3.92 -9.44 -6.77
CA THR A 98 -5.02 -8.55 -7.19
C THR A 98 -6.31 -9.32 -7.47
#